data_AF-A0A949FPV7-F1
#
_entry.id   AF-A0A949FPV7-F1
#
_cell.length_a   1.000
_cell.length_b   1.000
_cell.length_c   1.000
_cell.angle_alpha   90.00
_cell.angle_beta   90.00
_cell.angle_gamma   90.00
#
_symmetry.space_group_name_H-M   'P 1'
#
loop_
_entity.id
_entity.type
_entity.pdbx_description
1 polymer ?
#
loop_
_entity_poly.entity_id
_entity_poly.type
_entity_poly.pdbx_seq_one_letter_code
_entity_poly.pdbx_strand_id
1 'polypeptide(L)'
;MSFLLALLAANAIVHGTVVARFGMRNNNQPFLVFMLVYAVLAIAVYLSIPYALWAVLLLATIGIVGLTVTFNKPVRDKTLDKVIWLLDASTVLYTGYLLFGA
;
A
#
# COMPACT_ATOMS: atom_id res chain seq x y z
N MET A 1 15.96 1.57 -6.58
CA MET A 1 14.83 0.60 -6.50
C MET A 1 14.68 -0.09 -5.15
N SER A 2 15.77 -0.40 -4.43
CA SER A 2 15.72 -1.10 -3.14
C SER A 2 14.83 -0.42 -2.07
N PHE A 3 14.81 0.92 -2.03
CA PHE A 3 13.92 1.64 -1.12
C PHE A 3 12.44 1.46 -1.46
N LEU A 4 12.07 1.49 -2.75
CA LEU A 4 10.68 1.22 -3.17
C LEU A 4 10.27 -0.21 -2.81
N LEU A 5 11.16 -1.19 -3.00
CA LEU A 5 10.92 -2.57 -2.59
C LEU A 5 10.64 -2.68 -1.09
N ALA A 6 11.42 -1.99 -0.26
CA ALA A 6 11.21 -1.97 1.18
C ALA A 6 9.86 -1.35 1.54
N LEU A 7 9.46 -0.25 0.89
CA LEU A 7 8.14 0.36 1.09
C LEU A 7 7.00 -0.58 0.70
N LEU A 8 7.07 -1.22 -0.47
CA LEU A 8 6.04 -2.17 -0.94
C LEU A 8 5.95 -3.39 -0.02
N ALA A 9 7.08 -3.94 0.41
CA ALA A 9 7.12 -5.06 1.35
C ALA A 9 6.55 -4.67 2.72
N ALA A 10 6.94 -3.51 3.26
CA ALA A 10 6.38 -2.99 4.52
C ALA A 10 4.86 -2.80 4.41
N ASN A 11 4.39 -2.25 3.30
CA ASN A 11 2.96 -2.09 3.04
C ASN A 11 2.22 -3.43 3.05
N ALA A 12 2.74 -4.43 2.34
CA ALA A 12 2.18 -5.78 2.36
C ALA A 12 2.13 -6.34 3.80
N ILE A 13 3.21 -6.21 4.57
CA ILE A 13 3.28 -6.74 5.95
C ILE A 13 2.26 -6.05 6.86
N VAL A 14 2.15 -4.72 6.83
CA VAL A 14 1.24 -3.99 7.73
C VAL A 14 -0.22 -4.26 7.37
N HIS A 15 -0.55 -4.32 6.07
CA HIS A 15 -1.88 -4.73 5.61
C HIS A 15 -2.22 -6.17 6.06
N GLY A 16 -1.28 -7.11 5.91
CA GLY A 16 -1.43 -8.47 6.41
C GLY A 16 -1.61 -8.53 7.92
N THR A 17 -0.91 -7.68 8.67
CA THR A 17 -1.04 -7.57 10.13
C THR A 17 -2.45 -7.11 10.53
N VAL A 18 -3.05 -6.17 9.79
CA VAL A 18 -4.44 -5.76 10.01
C VAL A 18 -5.38 -6.96 9.83
N VAL A 19 -5.21 -7.74 8.76
CA VAL A 19 -6.05 -8.93 8.50
C VAL A 19 -5.83 -10.01 9.55
N ALA A 20 -4.59 -10.28 9.96
CA ALA A 20 -4.26 -11.27 10.97
C ALA A 20 -4.84 -10.91 12.36
N ARG A 21 -4.84 -9.62 12.72
CA ARG A 21 -5.33 -9.15 14.02
C ARG A 21 -6.85 -8.98 14.07
N PHE A 22 -7.45 -8.48 13.00
CA PHE A 22 -8.85 -8.05 13.00
C PHE A 22 -9.76 -8.86 12.08
N GLY A 23 -9.20 -9.83 11.33
CA GLY A 23 -9.93 -10.63 10.35
C GLY A 23 -10.45 -9.81 9.17
N MET A 24 -11.21 -10.49 8.30
CA MET A 24 -11.80 -9.90 7.08
C MET A 24 -13.23 -9.35 7.27
N ARG A 25 -13.79 -9.48 8.48
CA ARG A 25 -15.14 -8.96 8.80
C ARG A 25 -15.10 -7.43 8.92
N ASN A 26 -16.27 -6.81 9.00
CA ASN A 26 -16.42 -5.36 9.23
C ASN A 26 -15.68 -4.49 8.20
N ASN A 27 -15.78 -4.83 6.92
CA ASN A 27 -15.21 -4.04 5.82
C ASN A 27 -13.66 -4.01 5.78
N ASN A 28 -13.00 -5.02 6.35
CA ASN A 28 -11.54 -5.17 6.29
C ASN A 28 -11.05 -5.90 5.02
N GLN A 29 -11.93 -6.38 4.14
CA GLN A 29 -11.52 -7.07 2.90
C GLN A 29 -10.53 -6.27 2.04
N PRO A 30 -10.65 -4.92 1.90
CA PRO A 30 -9.68 -4.14 1.16
C PRO A 30 -8.24 -4.31 1.69
N PHE A 31 -8.04 -4.46 3.00
CA PHE A 31 -6.70 -4.65 3.54
C PHE A 31 -6.05 -5.93 3.02
N LEU A 32 -6.81 -7.02 2.87
CA LEU A 32 -6.29 -8.26 2.28
C LEU A 32 -5.94 -8.08 0.80
N VAL A 33 -6.80 -7.40 0.04
CA VAL A 33 -6.55 -7.14 -1.38
C VAL A 33 -5.26 -6.32 -1.54
N PHE A 34 -5.12 -5.24 -0.78
CA PHE A 34 -3.93 -4.40 -0.84
C PHE A 34 -2.67 -5.08 -0.31
N MET A 35 -2.78 -5.98 0.68
CA MET A 35 -1.66 -6.85 1.09
C MET A 35 -1.09 -7.63 -0.12
N LEU A 36 -1.97 -8.30 -0.87
CA LEU A 36 -1.56 -9.10 -2.04
C LEU A 36 -1.05 -8.21 -3.18
N VAL A 37 -1.73 -7.09 -3.44
CA VAL A 37 -1.31 -6.13 -4.47
C VAL A 37 0.10 -5.63 -4.19
N TYR A 38 0.39 -5.19 -2.96
CA TYR A 38 1.72 -4.69 -2.63
C TYR A 38 2.80 -5.78 -2.68
N ALA A 39 2.49 -7.02 -2.32
CA ALA A 39 3.41 -8.15 -2.47
C ALA A 39 3.72 -8.44 -3.95
N VAL A 40 2.71 -8.47 -4.81
CA VAL A 40 2.87 -8.69 -6.26
C VAL A 40 3.65 -7.54 -6.88
N LEU A 41 3.36 -6.29 -6.51
CA LEU A 41 4.09 -5.13 -6.99
C LEU A 41 5.55 -5.15 -6.54
N ALA A 42 5.85 -5.57 -5.31
CA ALA A 42 7.22 -5.74 -4.85
C ALA A 42 7.99 -6.74 -5.74
N ILE A 43 7.37 -7.89 -6.05
CA ILE A 43 7.96 -8.88 -6.96
C ILE A 43 8.15 -8.29 -8.36
N ALA A 44 7.15 -7.59 -8.89
CA ALA A 44 7.22 -6.98 -10.23
C ALA A 44 8.34 -5.94 -10.34
N VAL A 45 8.51 -5.09 -9.31
CA VAL A 45 9.61 -4.12 -9.24
C VAL A 45 10.96 -4.83 -9.11
N TYR A 46 11.05 -5.91 -8.33
CA TYR A 46 12.28 -6.69 -8.16
C TYR A 46 12.72 -7.34 -9.49
N LEU A 47 11.77 -7.92 -10.21
CA LEU A 47 11.99 -8.52 -11.53
C LEU A 47 12.13 -7.49 -12.65
N SER A 48 12.07 -6.19 -12.35
CA SER A 48 12.17 -5.10 -13.33
C SER A 48 11.16 -5.23 -14.48
N ILE A 49 9.93 -5.68 -14.17
CA ILE A 49 8.88 -5.84 -15.18
C ILE A 49 8.57 -4.47 -15.81
N PRO A 50 8.42 -4.38 -17.15
CA PRO A 50 8.03 -3.14 -17.82
C PRO A 50 6.76 -2.54 -17.21
N TYR A 51 6.73 -1.22 -17.05
CA TYR A 51 5.61 -0.48 -16.47
C TYR A 51 5.26 -0.79 -15.00
N ALA A 52 6.07 -1.56 -14.27
CA ALA A 52 5.82 -1.85 -12.85
C ALA A 52 5.69 -0.58 -12.00
N LEU A 53 6.50 0.44 -12.25
CA LEU A 53 6.43 1.72 -11.54
C LEU A 53 5.10 2.46 -11.79
N TRP A 54 4.57 2.41 -13.01
CA TRP A 54 3.26 2.99 -13.32
C TRP A 54 2.13 2.25 -12.58
N ALA A 55 2.20 0.91 -12.53
CA ALA A 55 1.26 0.10 -11.77
C ALA A 55 1.32 0.41 -10.26
N VAL A 56 2.54 0.58 -9.71
CA VAL A 56 2.74 1.01 -8.32
C VAL A 56 2.07 2.36 -8.08
N LEU A 57 2.36 3.37 -8.91
CA LEU A 57 1.82 4.71 -8.74
C LEU A 57 0.28 4.69 -8.75
N LEU A 58 -0.31 4.01 -9.74
CA LEU A 58 -1.77 3.93 -9.89
C LEU A 58 -2.43 3.21 -8.70
N LEU A 59 -1.95 2.01 -8.36
CA LEU A 59 -2.59 1.20 -7.32
C LEU A 59 -2.35 1.76 -5.92
N ALA A 60 -1.16 2.29 -5.62
CA ALA A 60 -0.89 2.95 -4.34
C ALA A 60 -1.72 4.23 -4.17
N THR A 61 -1.94 4.99 -5.26
CA THR A 61 -2.82 6.17 -5.24
C THR A 61 -4.28 5.77 -4.97
N ILE A 62 -4.77 4.69 -5.58
CA ILE A 62 -6.12 4.17 -5.28
C ILE A 62 -6.20 3.72 -3.81
N GLY A 63 -5.18 3.02 -3.31
CA GLY A 63 -5.09 2.57 -1.92
C GLY A 63 -5.20 3.70 -0.92
N ILE A 64 -4.35 4.72 -1.05
CA ILE A 64 -4.36 5.88 -0.12
C ILE A 64 -5.66 6.67 -0.19
N VAL A 65 -6.24 6.85 -1.38
CA VAL A 65 -7.55 7.52 -1.52
C VAL A 65 -8.64 6.70 -0.82
N GLY A 66 -8.66 5.39 -1.06
CA GLY A 66 -9.61 4.48 -0.40
C GLY A 66 -9.49 4.52 1.13
N LEU A 67 -8.26 4.51 1.65
CA LEU A 67 -7.98 4.60 3.09
C LEU A 67 -8.35 5.96 3.68
N THR A 68 -8.12 7.04 2.93
CA THR A 68 -8.49 8.39 3.35
C THR A 68 -9.99 8.56 3.46
N VAL A 69 -10.75 7.99 2.53
CA VAL A 69 -12.23 8.00 2.58
C VAL A 69 -12.75 7.18 3.77
N THR A 70 -12.11 6.05 4.09
CA THR A 70 -12.54 5.22 5.24
C THR A 70 -12.13 5.79 6.59
N PHE A 71 -11.12 6.67 6.67
CA PHE A 71 -10.80 7.41 7.90
C PHE A 71 -11.96 8.24 8.46
N ASN A 72 -12.96 8.61 7.65
CA ASN A 72 -14.13 9.33 8.14
C ASN A 72 -15.14 8.44 8.86
N LYS A 73 -14.91 7.12 8.96
CA LYS A 73 -15.80 6.20 9.68
C LYS A 73 -15.43 6.11 11.18
N PRO A 74 -16.41 6.09 12.12
CA PRO A 74 -16.15 6.15 13.57
C PRO A 74 -15.66 4.86 14.26
N VAL A 75 -15.40 3.75 13.57
CA VAL A 75 -15.63 2.41 14.16
C VAL A 75 -14.38 1.64 14.65
N ARG A 76 -13.13 2.14 14.50
CA ARG A 76 -11.93 1.38 14.96
C ARG A 76 -10.79 2.27 15.43
N ASP A 77 -9.92 1.72 16.28
CA ASP A 77 -8.53 2.17 16.47
C ASP A 77 -7.83 2.34 15.10
N LYS A 78 -7.35 3.55 14.84
CA LYS A 78 -6.76 3.98 13.55
C LYS A 78 -5.24 3.96 13.57
N THR A 79 -4.60 3.39 14.59
CA THR A 79 -3.14 3.43 14.71
C THR A 79 -2.47 2.73 13.53
N LEU A 80 -2.87 1.50 13.19
CA LEU A 80 -2.33 0.80 12.01
C LEU A 80 -2.72 1.50 10.71
N ASP A 81 -3.93 2.03 10.62
CA ASP A 81 -4.39 2.75 9.44
C ASP A 81 -3.55 4.00 9.18
N LYS A 82 -3.14 4.74 10.22
CA LYS A 82 -2.21 5.87 10.10
C LYS A 82 -0.83 5.43 9.60
N VAL A 83 -0.33 4.30 10.11
CA VAL A 83 0.96 3.72 9.64
C VAL A 83 0.87 3.35 8.17
N ILE A 84 -0.22 2.68 7.76
CA ILE A 84 -0.46 2.33 6.36
C ILE A 84 -0.52 3.60 5.50
N TRP A 85 -1.26 4.62 5.95
CA TRP A 85 -1.38 5.86 5.20
C TRP A 85 -0.02 6.53 4.96
N LEU A 86 0.87 6.55 5.96
CA LEU A 86 2.23 7.08 5.80
C LEU A 86 3.07 6.26 4.82
N LEU A 87 2.95 4.93 4.87
CA LEU A 87 3.64 4.04 3.93
C LEU A 87 3.13 4.21 2.50
N ASP A 88 1.81 4.30 2.31
CA ASP A 88 1.18 4.56 1.01
C ASP A 88 1.61 5.92 0.45
N ALA A 89 1.57 6.97 1.28
CA ALA A 89 1.98 8.31 0.88
C ALA A 89 3.45 8.33 0.44
N SER A 90 4.32 7.69 1.23
CA SER A 90 5.74 7.54 0.91
C SER A 90 5.95 6.76 -0.39
N THR A 91 5.17 5.70 -0.60
CA THR A 91 5.19 4.88 -1.83
C THR A 91 4.80 5.72 -3.05
N VAL A 92 3.70 6.46 -2.97
CA VAL A 92 3.22 7.34 -4.06
C VAL A 92 4.27 8.41 -4.38
N LEU A 93 4.74 9.15 -3.37
CA LEU A 93 5.70 10.24 -3.57
C LEU A 93 7.02 9.72 -4.15
N TYR A 94 7.57 8.64 -3.58
CA TYR A 94 8.83 8.08 -4.05
C TYR A 94 8.72 7.48 -5.44
N THR A 95 7.60 6.81 -5.76
CA THR A 95 7.36 6.28 -7.11
C THR A 95 7.18 7.40 -8.13
N GLY A 96 6.50 8.48 -7.77
CA GLY A 96 6.40 9.69 -8.60
C GLY A 96 7.77 10.30 -8.87
N TYR A 97 8.62 10.43 -7.85
CA TYR A 97 10.00 10.86 -8.03
C TYR A 97 10.77 9.97 -9.01
N LEU A 98 10.67 8.64 -8.88
CA LEU A 98 11.34 7.70 -9.78
C LEU A 98 10.84 7.76 -11.23
N LEU A 99 9.58 8.13 -11.46
CA LEU A 99 8.99 8.20 -12.79
C LEU A 99 9.24 9.54 -13.50
N PHE A 100 9.31 10.63 -12.74
CA PHE A 100 9.27 11.99 -13.30
C PHE A 100 10.44 12.90 -12.90
N GLY A 101 11.13 12.58 -11.80
CA GLY A 101 12.20 13.40 -11.25
C GLY A 101 13.59 12.77 -11.28
N ALA A 102 13.70 11.52 -11.74
CA ALA A 102 14.94 10.76 -11.87
C ALA A 102 15.51 10.83 -13.29
#